data_AF-A0A0S7EP59-F1
#
_entry.id   AF-A0A0S7EP59-F1
#
_cell.length_a   1.000
_cell.length_b   1.000
_cell.length_c   1.000
_cell.angle_alpha   90.00
_cell.angle_beta   90.00
_cell.angle_gamma   90.00
#
_symmetry.space_group_name_H-M   'P 1'
#
loop_
_entity.id
_entity.type
_entity.pdbx_description
1 polymer ?
#
loop_
_entity_poly.entity_id
_entity_poly.type
_entity_poly.pdbx_seq_one_letter_code
_entity_poly.pdbx_strand_id
1 'polypeptide(L)'
;GYPDHMVFSEFRRRFDVLAPHLTKKHGRNDIVPDEKRAVQELLESLELEKSSYHLGLSKVFFRAGTLSMLEEQRDVQTRRNISLFQAACRGYLARQAFKKRKVGRLCARLYQTQNIL
;
A
#
# COMPACT_ATOMS: atom_id res chain seq x y z
N GLY A 1 -7.82 -30.89 0.57
CA GLY A 1 -6.78 -30.66 -0.46
C GLY A 1 -6.41 -29.20 -0.51
N TYR A 2 -5.68 -28.78 -1.54
CA TYR A 2 -5.31 -27.38 -1.81
C TYR A 2 -6.01 -26.91 -3.09
N PRO A 3 -7.27 -26.45 -3.03
CA PRO A 3 -8.04 -26.10 -4.22
C PRO A 3 -7.51 -24.84 -4.92
N ASP A 4 -7.02 -23.87 -4.13
CA ASP A 4 -6.55 -22.58 -4.62
C ASP A 4 -5.04 -22.60 -4.85
N HIS A 5 -4.58 -21.96 -5.92
CA HIS A 5 -3.16 -21.86 -6.22
C HIS A 5 -2.85 -20.67 -7.11
N MET A 6 -1.62 -20.17 -7.05
CA MET A 6 -1.14 -19.11 -7.94
C MET A 6 0.37 -19.15 -8.13
N VAL A 7 0.85 -18.50 -9.18
CA VAL A 7 2.28 -18.38 -9.49
C VAL A 7 2.95 -17.43 -8.48
N PHE A 8 4.21 -17.69 -8.15
CA PHE A 8 4.97 -16.88 -7.20
C PHE A 8 4.99 -15.38 -7.52
N SER A 9 5.23 -15.02 -8.78
CA SER A 9 5.21 -13.63 -9.23
C SER A 9 3.86 -12.94 -9.03
N GLU A 10 2.75 -13.67 -9.26
CA GLU A 10 1.41 -13.16 -9.00
C GLU A 10 1.15 -12.97 -7.50
N PHE A 11 1.52 -13.97 -6.68
CA PHE A 11 1.38 -13.91 -5.23
C PHE A 11 2.07 -12.69 -4.65
N ARG A 12 3.35 -12.50 -4.99
CA ARG A 12 4.12 -11.33 -4.55
C ARG A 12 3.47 -10.02 -4.97
N ARG A 13 3.15 -9.88 -6.26
CA ARG A 13 2.53 -8.65 -6.79
C ARG A 13 1.23 -8.30 -6.05
N ARG A 14 0.44 -9.31 -5.66
CA ARG A 14 -0.84 -9.10 -4.96
C ARG A 14 -0.67 -8.81 -3.47
N PHE A 15 0.23 -9.51 -2.80
CA PHE A 15 0.27 -9.56 -1.33
C PHE A 15 1.47 -8.84 -0.70
N ASP A 16 2.45 -8.36 -1.47
CA ASP A 16 3.58 -7.56 -0.96
C ASP A 16 3.12 -6.31 -0.15
N VAL A 17 1.91 -5.78 -0.42
CA VAL A 17 1.31 -4.65 0.31
C VAL A 17 1.02 -4.98 1.78
N LEU A 18 0.85 -6.26 2.12
CA LEU A 18 0.62 -6.74 3.47
C LEU A 18 1.91 -6.75 4.30
N ALA A 19 3.08 -6.78 3.66
CA ALA A 19 4.39 -6.74 4.31
C ALA A 19 5.29 -5.61 3.76
N PRO A 20 4.96 -4.32 4.02
CA PRO A 20 5.70 -3.18 3.46
C PRO A 20 7.18 -3.08 3.88
N HIS A 21 7.60 -3.84 4.89
CA HIS A 21 8.99 -3.89 5.34
C HIS A 21 9.84 -4.77 4.41
N LEU A 22 9.25 -5.82 3.80
CA LEU A 22 9.94 -6.71 2.87
C LEU A 22 10.15 -6.08 1.49
N THR A 23 9.24 -5.20 1.05
CA THR A 23 9.36 -4.49 -0.24
C THR A 23 10.56 -3.56 -0.30
N LYS A 24 11.03 -3.06 0.85
CA LYS A 24 12.25 -2.23 0.94
C LYS A 24 13.54 -3.05 0.88
N LYS A 25 13.49 -4.32 1.31
CA LYS A 25 14.65 -5.24 1.36
C LYS A 25 14.98 -5.84 -0.02
N HIS A 26 13.99 -5.95 -0.89
CA HIS A 26 14.14 -6.51 -2.24
C HIS A 26 14.22 -5.40 -3.30
N GLY A 27 14.95 -4.33 -2.99
CA GLY A 27 15.03 -3.14 -3.83
C GLY A 27 15.63 -3.44 -5.21
N ARG A 28 15.42 -2.51 -6.14
CA ARG A 28 15.71 -2.58 -7.59
C ARG A 28 17.15 -3.00 -7.99
N ASN A 29 18.06 -3.16 -7.03
CA ASN A 29 19.49 -3.47 -7.20
C ASN A 29 19.92 -4.79 -6.54
N ASP A 30 19.04 -5.48 -5.81
CA ASP A 30 19.35 -6.77 -5.23
C ASP A 30 19.13 -7.86 -6.29
N ILE A 31 20.18 -8.65 -6.53
CA ILE A 31 20.22 -9.85 -7.36
C ILE A 31 18.87 -10.54 -7.31
N VAL A 32 18.23 -10.73 -8.48
CA VAL A 32 16.89 -11.33 -8.66
C VAL A 32 16.64 -12.33 -7.54
N PRO A 33 15.84 -11.98 -6.51
CA PRO A 33 15.62 -12.88 -5.42
C PRO A 33 15.03 -14.15 -6.00
N ASP A 34 15.56 -15.32 -5.64
CA ASP A 34 14.90 -16.60 -5.89
C ASP A 34 13.42 -16.41 -5.54
N GLU A 35 12.55 -16.44 -6.56
CA GLU A 35 11.14 -16.08 -6.39
C GLU A 35 10.50 -16.92 -5.29
N LYS A 36 10.92 -18.18 -5.18
CA LYS A 36 10.47 -19.10 -4.15
C LYS A 36 10.87 -18.61 -2.76
N ARG A 37 12.11 -18.14 -2.59
CA ARG A 37 12.59 -17.58 -1.32
C ARG A 37 11.83 -16.31 -0.96
N ALA A 38 11.59 -15.42 -1.91
CA ALA A 38 10.85 -14.19 -1.64
C ALA A 38 9.38 -14.48 -1.25
N VAL A 39 8.74 -15.46 -1.90
CA VAL A 39 7.41 -15.94 -1.50
C VAL A 39 7.45 -16.56 -0.11
N GLN A 40 8.49 -17.33 0.22
CA GLN A 40 8.65 -17.91 1.56
C GLN A 40 8.78 -16.82 2.64
N GLU A 41 9.65 -15.82 2.44
CA GLU A 41 9.81 -14.69 3.37
C GLU A 41 8.48 -13.93 3.53
N LEU A 42 7.72 -13.75 2.45
CA LEU A 42 6.39 -13.13 2.52
C LEU A 42 5.42 -13.98 3.34
N LEU A 43 5.30 -15.29 3.07
CA LEU A 43 4.42 -16.19 3.80
C LEU A 43 4.76 -16.25 5.31
N GLU A 44 6.06 -16.22 5.65
CA GLU A 44 6.53 -16.15 7.02
C GLU A 44 6.13 -14.82 7.70
N SER A 45 6.25 -13.69 6.99
CA SER A 45 5.83 -12.38 7.52
C SER A 45 4.31 -12.23 7.69
N LEU A 46 3.53 -13.04 6.97
CA LEU A 46 2.07 -13.10 7.09
C LEU A 46 1.62 -14.02 8.24
N GLU A 47 2.57 -14.68 8.92
CA GLU A 47 2.32 -15.59 10.05
C GLU A 47 1.30 -16.69 9.74
N LEU A 48 1.25 -17.15 8.48
CA LEU A 48 0.34 -18.21 8.07
C LEU A 48 0.74 -19.55 8.67
N GLU A 49 -0.25 -20.33 9.10
CA GLU A 49 -0.01 -21.69 9.56
C GLU A 49 0.60 -22.54 8.42
N LYS A 50 1.68 -23.29 8.69
CA LYS A 50 2.36 -24.11 7.67
C LYS A 50 1.46 -25.18 7.03
N SER A 51 0.37 -25.58 7.69
CA SER A 51 -0.62 -26.53 7.16
C SER A 51 -1.61 -25.90 6.17
N SER A 52 -1.68 -24.56 6.14
CA SER A 52 -2.64 -23.79 5.35
C SER A 52 -2.16 -23.51 3.92
N TYR A 53 -0.89 -23.78 3.62
CA TYR A 53 -0.30 -23.61 2.31
C TYR A 53 0.75 -24.69 1.98
N HIS A 54 1.08 -24.82 0.71
CA HIS A 54 2.17 -25.66 0.23
C HIS A 54 2.92 -24.95 -0.90
N LEU A 55 4.26 -24.97 -0.87
CA LEU A 55 5.11 -24.39 -1.92
C LEU A 55 5.52 -25.47 -2.92
N GLY A 56 5.07 -25.32 -4.17
CA GLY A 56 5.56 -26.12 -5.29
C GLY A 56 6.88 -25.60 -5.87
N LEU A 57 7.12 -25.93 -7.15
CA LEU A 57 8.31 -25.46 -7.88
C LEU A 57 8.20 -23.98 -8.28
N SER A 58 7.04 -23.54 -8.75
CA SER A 58 6.78 -22.17 -9.24
C SER A 58 5.45 -21.57 -8.75
N LYS A 59 4.70 -22.34 -7.96
CA LYS A 59 3.35 -22.00 -7.51
C LYS A 59 3.22 -22.22 -6.01
N VAL A 60 2.43 -21.36 -5.37
CA VAL A 60 1.93 -21.56 -4.02
C VAL A 60 0.52 -22.13 -4.09
N PHE A 61 0.24 -23.10 -3.24
CA PHE A 61 -1.04 -23.79 -3.11
C PHE A 61 -1.61 -23.47 -1.74
N PHE A 62 -2.92 -23.25 -1.65
CA PHE A 62 -3.61 -22.84 -0.42
C PHE A 62 -4.72 -23.80 -0.07
N ARG A 63 -4.88 -24.05 1.23
CA ARG A 63 -6.10 -24.67 1.74
C ARG A 63 -7.28 -23.74 1.49
N ALA A 64 -8.46 -24.35 1.41
CA ALA A 64 -9.71 -23.62 1.27
C ALA A 64 -9.83 -22.53 2.35
N GLY A 65 -10.18 -21.32 1.94
CA GLY A 65 -10.36 -20.17 2.82
C GLY A 65 -9.10 -19.31 3.03
N THR A 66 -7.90 -19.89 2.97
CA THR A 66 -6.64 -19.14 3.20
C THR A 66 -6.47 -17.99 2.20
N LEU A 67 -6.70 -18.26 0.91
CA LEU A 67 -6.56 -17.22 -0.12
C LEU A 67 -7.61 -16.10 0.06
N SER A 68 -8.85 -16.46 0.39
CA SER A 68 -9.92 -15.48 0.66
C SER A 68 -9.59 -14.57 1.84
N MET A 69 -9.04 -15.14 2.92
CA MET A 69 -8.60 -14.38 4.09
C MET A 69 -7.50 -13.37 3.73
N LEU A 70 -6.51 -13.79 2.93
CA LEU A 70 -5.43 -12.91 2.47
C LEU A 70 -5.96 -11.76 1.59
N GLU A 71 -6.92 -12.04 0.71
CA GLU A 71 -7.56 -11.02 -0.13
C GLU A 71 -8.32 -9.99 0.72
N GLU A 72 -9.05 -10.44 1.75
CA GLU A 72 -9.74 -9.55 2.68
C GLU A 72 -8.76 -8.64 3.43
N GLN A 73 -7.68 -9.19 3.99
CA GLN A 73 -6.62 -8.41 4.63
C GLN A 73 -6.03 -7.37 3.67
N ARG A 74 -5.77 -7.78 2.42
CA ARG A 74 -5.22 -6.89 1.40
C ARG A 74 -6.17 -5.74 1.10
N ASP A 75 -7.47 -6.00 1.01
CA ASP A 75 -8.47 -4.99 0.74
C ASP A 75 -8.57 -3.97 1.88
N VAL A 76 -8.49 -4.41 3.15
CA VAL A 76 -8.41 -3.49 4.31
C VAL A 76 -7.19 -2.58 4.21
N GLN A 77 -6.01 -3.15 3.95
CA GLN A 77 -4.78 -2.39 3.86
C GLN A 77 -4.78 -1.41 2.66
N THR A 78 -5.34 -1.83 1.53
CA THR A 78 -5.49 -1.01 0.33
C THR A 78 -6.42 0.17 0.58
N ARG A 79 -7.56 -0.05 1.24
CA ARG A 79 -8.48 1.03 1.63
C ARG A 79 -7.79 2.06 2.52
N ARG A 80 -7.01 1.60 3.51
CA ARG A 80 -6.23 2.49 4.39
C ARG A 80 -5.23 3.35 3.59
N ASN A 81 -4.49 2.73 2.68
CA ASN A 81 -3.52 3.43 1.84
C ASN A 81 -4.19 4.49 0.96
N ILE A 82 -5.34 4.17 0.36
CA ILE A 82 -6.15 5.11 -0.43
C ILE A 82 -6.61 6.28 0.44
N SER A 83 -7.11 6.02 1.65
CA SER A 83 -7.55 7.09 2.57
C SER A 83 -6.40 8.02 2.96
N LEU A 84 -5.21 7.47 3.26
CA LEU A 84 -4.02 8.27 3.56
C LEU A 84 -3.59 9.14 2.37
N PHE A 85 -3.60 8.56 1.17
CA PHE A 85 -3.30 9.29 -0.06
C PHE A 85 -4.30 10.43 -0.31
N GLN A 86 -5.60 10.14 -0.20
CA GLN A 86 -6.65 11.15 -0.32
C GLN A 86 -6.50 12.27 0.71
N ALA A 87 -6.19 11.93 1.97
CA ALA A 87 -5.95 12.92 3.03
C ALA A 87 -4.74 13.81 2.70
N ALA A 88 -3.65 13.24 2.18
CA ALA A 88 -2.48 13.99 1.74
C ALA A 88 -2.80 14.97 0.61
N CYS A 89 -3.52 14.51 -0.42
CA CYS A 89 -3.98 15.35 -1.53
C CYS A 89 -4.88 16.50 -1.06
N ARG A 90 -5.91 16.20 -0.26
CA ARG A 90 -6.81 17.21 0.31
C ARG A 90 -6.06 18.22 1.17
N GLY A 91 -5.12 17.75 2.00
CA GLY A 91 -4.26 18.60 2.80
C GLY A 91 -3.39 19.53 1.95
N TYR A 92 -2.81 19.02 0.85
CA TYR A 92 -2.04 19.84 -0.10
C TYR A 92 -2.92 20.94 -0.73
N LEU A 93 -4.09 20.58 -1.26
CA LEU A 93 -5.01 21.52 -1.88
C LEU A 93 -5.51 22.59 -0.88
N ALA A 94 -5.84 22.19 0.35
CA ALA A 94 -6.25 23.13 1.40
C ALA A 94 -5.16 24.15 1.73
N ARG A 95 -3.88 23.72 1.81
CA ARG A 95 -2.75 24.63 2.04
C ARG A 95 -2.56 25.60 0.88
N GLN A 96 -2.72 25.17 -0.36
CA GLN A 96 -2.67 26.05 -1.54
C GLN A 96 -3.79 27.10 -1.51
N ALA A 97 -5.02 26.66 -1.23
CA ALA A 97 -6.17 27.55 -1.10
C ALA A 97 -5.99 28.57 0.04
N PHE A 98 -5.44 28.14 1.18
CA PHE A 98 -5.15 29.03 2.30
C PHE A 98 -4.13 30.12 1.95
N LYS A 99 -3.01 29.75 1.29
CA LYS A 99 -2.01 30.72 0.81
C LYS A 99 -2.65 31.78 -0.08
N LYS A 100 -3.46 31.36 -1.07
CA LYS A 100 -4.19 32.27 -1.96
C LYS A 100 -5.13 33.21 -1.20
N ARG A 101 -5.92 32.68 -0.25
CA ARG A 101 -6.83 33.48 0.59
C ARG A 101 -6.08 34.48 1.48
N LYS A 102 -4.93 34.10 2.04
CA LYS A 102 -4.13 34.99 2.90
C LYS A 102 -3.64 36.22 2.14
N VAL A 103 -3.15 36.02 0.91
CA VAL A 103 -2.75 37.12 0.01
C VAL A 103 -3.95 38.02 -0.31
N GLY A 104 -5.07 37.43 -0.75
CA GLY A 104 -6.27 38.21 -1.08
C GLY A 104 -6.81 39.03 0.11
N ARG A 105 -6.78 38.47 1.32
CA ARG A 105 -7.17 39.19 2.55
C ARG A 105 -6.25 40.36 2.87
N LEU A 106 -4.93 40.20 2.68
CA LEU A 106 -3.97 41.29 2.89
C LEU A 106 -4.22 42.43 1.91
N CYS A 107 -4.36 42.12 0.61
CA CYS A 107 -4.69 43.11 -0.41
C CYS A 107 -5.98 43.86 -0.07
N ALA A 108 -7.07 43.14 0.26
CA ALA A 108 -8.34 43.75 0.62
C ALA A 108 -8.21 44.71 1.83
N ARG A 109 -7.44 44.33 2.85
CA ARG A 109 -7.17 45.20 4.01
C ARG A 109 -6.43 46.47 3.61
N LEU A 110 -5.38 46.35 2.79
CA LEU A 110 -4.61 47.51 2.31
C LEU A 110 -5.48 48.47 1.50
N TYR A 111 -6.33 47.96 0.61
CA TYR A 111 -7.28 48.77 -0.16
C TYR A 111 -8.29 49.50 0.73
N GLN A 112 -8.81 48.84 1.76
CA GLN A 112 -9.71 49.47 2.73
C GLN A 112 -9.01 50.57 3.52
N THR A 113 -7.79 50.33 4.00
CA THR A 113 -7.03 51.35 4.75
C THR A 113 -6.65 52.57 3.89
N GLN A 114 -6.42 52.38 2.59
CA GLN A 114 -6.12 53.50 1.68
C GLN A 114 -7.35 54.30 1.24
N ASN A 115 -8.57 53.75 1.32
CA ASN A 115 -9.81 54.49 0.99
C ASN A 115 -10.39 55.25 2.19
N ILE A 116 -9.80 55.10 3.39
CA ILE A 116 -10.24 55.77 4.63
C ILE A 116 -9.28 56.93 5.00
N LEU A 117 -8.19 57.11 4.23
CA LEU A 117 -7.28 58.26 4.27
C LEU A 117 -7.53 59.15 3.04
#